data_AF-A0A536V8I8-F1
#
_entry.id   AF-A0A536V8I8-F1
#
_cell.length_a   1.000
_cell.length_b   1.000
_cell.length_c   1.000
_cell.angle_alpha   90.00
_cell.angle_beta   90.00
_cell.angle_gamma   90.00
#
_symmetry.space_group_name_H-M   'P 1'
#
loop_
_entity.id
_entity.type
_entity.pdbx_description
1 polymer ?
#
loop_
_entity_poly.entity_id
_entity_poly.type
_entity_poly.pdbx_seq_one_letter_code
_entity_poly.pdbx_strand_id
1 'polypeptide(L)'
;MRGICRGPGASFRVRVDPRDSKAIDPTPMRGRAVLVPHAIVAALSIAVGAASTPLHGEDGVAFPTFSPEPIDATVAERVLALDPEHISAADVRYLLARTPAPRIINFQGSFAVVSIQSFAEYLIAMGYPESKLRNPEDGSLSQSSFGDSAELAGELAWYYEREGMMPMLVGHSQGGMMVVKILQDLAGMSTAKVWVWNPVTRRSEQRDRITDPWTGRQRPVTDLKVPYAAALATGRLPRLMLGQWSTLAKLRDIPDSVEEFSGFTIDWDPIAATVPGVDPYRATGSAQVRNISRFTRAWIESYSPGDTTPVPVVNIDVNNIVHSADIWFSVKKHWCIEAQRYIRAAQRTKDAH
;
A
#
# COMPACT_ATOMS: atom_id res chain seq x y z
N MET A 1 -63.13 -16.24 22.53
CA MET A 1 -62.79 -17.68 22.57
C MET A 1 -61.63 -17.88 21.62
N ARG A 2 -60.40 -18.08 22.14
CA ARG A 2 -59.62 -19.35 22.10
C ARG A 2 -59.51 -19.93 20.67
N GLY A 3 -58.33 -20.21 20.10
CA GLY A 3 -57.01 -20.22 20.70
C GLY A 3 -55.86 -20.41 19.70
N ILE A 4 -54.70 -20.22 20.29
CA ILE A 4 -53.32 -20.34 19.80
C ILE A 4 -52.99 -21.82 19.52
N CYS A 5 -52.26 -22.09 18.45
CA CYS A 5 -51.41 -23.28 18.34
C CYS A 5 -49.98 -22.84 17.93
N ARG A 6 -49.06 -22.92 18.90
CA ARG A 6 -47.61 -22.83 18.73
C ARG A 6 -47.06 -24.26 18.57
N GLY A 7 -46.14 -24.46 17.62
CA GLY A 7 -45.22 -25.62 17.54
C GLY A 7 -43.76 -25.12 17.59
N PRO A 8 -42.80 -25.95 18.05
CA PRO A 8 -41.81 -25.52 19.04
C PRO A 8 -40.47 -25.06 18.46
N GLY A 9 -39.87 -24.08 19.15
CA GLY A 9 -38.50 -23.64 18.94
C GLY A 9 -37.48 -24.59 19.55
N ALA A 10 -36.47 -24.95 18.76
CA ALA A 10 -35.26 -25.59 19.24
C ALA A 10 -34.40 -24.53 19.95
N SER A 11 -34.29 -24.68 21.28
CA SER A 11 -33.35 -23.92 22.11
C SER A 11 -32.13 -24.79 22.37
N PHE A 12 -30.98 -24.37 21.85
CA PHE A 12 -29.69 -24.98 22.16
C PHE A 12 -29.27 -24.52 23.57
N ARG A 13 -29.43 -25.38 24.58
CA ARG A 13 -28.81 -25.20 25.89
C ARG A 13 -27.49 -25.96 25.91
N VAL A 14 -26.38 -25.24 25.97
CA VAL A 14 -25.08 -25.82 26.36
C VAL A 14 -25.14 -26.06 27.87
N ARG A 15 -25.03 -27.34 28.25
CA ARG A 15 -24.96 -27.80 29.63
C ARG A 15 -23.48 -27.79 30.03
N VAL A 16 -23.07 -26.85 30.88
CA VAL A 16 -21.73 -26.84 31.47
C VAL A 16 -21.76 -27.78 32.68
N ASP A 17 -20.93 -28.83 32.66
CA ASP A 17 -20.72 -29.75 33.77
C ASP A 17 -19.78 -29.10 34.80
N PRO A 18 -20.19 -28.90 36.06
CA PRO A 18 -19.37 -28.25 37.07
C PRO A 18 -18.47 -29.29 37.76
N ARG A 19 -17.52 -29.88 37.05
CA ARG A 19 -16.55 -30.84 37.63
C ARG A 19 -15.16 -30.82 36.97
N ASP A 20 -14.64 -29.64 36.65
CA ASP A 20 -13.21 -29.45 36.38
C ASP A 20 -12.72 -28.07 36.84
N SER A 21 -12.70 -27.88 38.15
CA SER A 21 -12.00 -26.78 38.81
C SER A 21 -10.90 -27.36 39.70
N LYS A 22 -9.75 -27.72 39.10
CA LYS A 22 -8.53 -27.92 39.86
C LYS A 22 -7.83 -26.58 40.09
N ALA A 23 -7.83 -26.20 41.36
CA ALA A 23 -7.11 -25.07 41.92
C ALA A 23 -5.61 -25.14 41.58
N ILE A 24 -5.06 -23.99 41.18
CA ILE A 24 -3.61 -23.76 41.11
C ILE A 24 -3.19 -23.22 42.47
N ASP A 25 -2.42 -24.01 43.21
CA ASP A 25 -1.80 -23.66 44.48
C ASP A 25 -0.43 -23.00 44.23
N PRO A 26 -0.12 -21.81 44.78
CA PRO A 26 1.18 -21.17 44.62
C PRO A 26 2.11 -21.54 45.77
N THR A 27 3.11 -22.37 45.50
CA THR A 27 4.30 -22.50 46.37
C THR A 27 5.61 -22.39 45.58
N PRO A 28 6.65 -21.75 46.13
CA PRO A 28 7.84 -21.36 45.39
C PRO A 28 8.89 -22.48 45.41
N MET A 29 9.42 -22.86 44.24
CA MET A 29 10.61 -23.70 44.16
C MET A 29 11.89 -22.88 44.02
N ARG A 30 12.75 -23.04 45.02
CA ARG A 30 14.14 -22.60 45.09
C ARG A 30 14.98 -23.26 43.99
N GLY A 31 16.00 -22.53 43.56
CA GLY A 31 16.82 -22.82 42.41
C GLY A 31 17.76 -24.02 42.49
N ARG A 32 18.31 -24.34 41.32
CA ARG A 32 19.57 -25.05 41.14
C ARG A 32 20.28 -24.44 39.93
N ALA A 33 21.41 -23.79 40.21
CA ALA A 33 22.38 -23.35 39.23
C ALA A 33 23.06 -24.58 38.62
N VAL A 34 23.15 -24.61 37.28
CA VAL A 34 23.97 -25.58 36.55
C VAL A 34 25.12 -24.80 35.93
N LEU A 35 26.31 -25.01 36.51
CA LEU A 35 27.59 -24.66 35.87
C LEU A 35 27.83 -25.60 34.69
N VAL A 36 28.24 -25.05 33.55
CA VAL A 36 28.86 -25.80 32.44
C VAL A 36 30.21 -25.15 32.12
N PRO A 37 31.30 -25.93 31.96
CA PRO A 37 32.66 -25.46 32.13
C PRO A 37 33.25 -24.83 30.87
N HIS A 38 34.26 -23.98 31.10
CA HIS A 38 35.13 -23.40 30.08
C HIS A 38 35.87 -24.51 29.31
N ALA A 39 35.71 -24.54 27.99
CA ALA A 39 36.59 -25.26 27.08
C ALA A 39 37.31 -24.24 26.18
N ILE A 40 38.61 -24.12 26.42
CA ILE A 40 39.59 -23.40 25.61
C ILE A 40 39.71 -24.11 24.26
N VAL A 41 39.51 -23.40 23.14
CA VAL A 41 39.95 -23.87 21.82
C VAL A 41 40.80 -22.78 21.18
N ALA A 42 42.02 -23.18 20.87
CA ALA A 42 43.14 -22.38 20.44
C ALA A 42 42.95 -21.74 19.06
N ALA A 43 43.55 -20.56 18.92
CA ALA A 43 43.74 -19.84 17.67
C ALA A 43 44.61 -20.65 16.69
N LEU A 44 44.15 -20.76 15.44
CA LEU A 44 44.99 -21.13 14.31
C LEU A 44 44.99 -19.96 13.32
N SER A 45 46.03 -19.14 13.41
CA SER A 45 46.31 -18.04 12.50
C SER A 45 46.83 -18.60 11.18
N ILE A 46 46.07 -18.47 10.10
CA ILE A 46 46.60 -18.57 8.73
C ILE A 46 46.69 -17.16 8.18
N ALA A 47 47.91 -16.63 8.16
CA ALA A 47 48.24 -15.43 7.41
C ALA A 47 48.38 -15.80 5.92
N VAL A 48 47.42 -15.39 5.10
CA VAL A 48 47.64 -15.23 3.66
C VAL A 48 47.71 -13.73 3.39
N GLY A 49 48.94 -13.24 3.25
CA GLY A 49 49.18 -11.99 2.55
C GLY A 49 49.04 -12.24 1.06
N ALA A 50 48.12 -11.54 0.40
CA ALA A 50 48.11 -11.39 -1.03
C ALA A 50 47.67 -9.96 -1.36
N ALA A 51 48.44 -9.34 -2.25
CA ALA A 51 48.43 -7.92 -2.58
C ALA A 51 47.05 -7.36 -2.90
N SER A 52 46.76 -6.19 -2.34
CA SER A 52 45.68 -5.31 -2.78
C SER A 52 46.05 -4.70 -4.14
N THR A 53 45.80 -5.45 -5.21
CA THR A 53 45.59 -4.84 -6.53
C THR A 53 44.25 -4.09 -6.48
N PRO A 54 44.22 -2.78 -6.79
CA PRO A 54 42.95 -2.09 -6.94
C PRO A 54 42.22 -2.76 -8.10
N LEU A 55 41.05 -3.35 -7.84
CA LEU A 55 40.13 -3.75 -8.88
C LEU A 55 39.81 -2.48 -9.68
N HIS A 56 40.37 -2.43 -10.89
CA HIS A 56 39.94 -1.55 -11.96
C HIS A 56 38.42 -1.62 -12.05
N GLY A 57 37.81 -0.45 -12.21
CA GLY A 57 36.36 -0.29 -12.24
C GLY A 57 35.72 -1.33 -13.15
N GLU A 58 34.80 -2.09 -12.59
CA GLU A 58 33.83 -2.78 -13.42
C GLU A 58 33.03 -1.69 -14.12
N ASP A 59 33.16 -1.64 -15.44
CA ASP A 59 32.36 -0.83 -16.32
C ASP A 59 30.90 -0.96 -15.90
N GLY A 60 30.37 0.13 -15.33
CA GLY A 60 28.99 0.19 -14.91
C GLY A 60 28.14 -0.17 -16.11
N VAL A 61 27.42 -1.29 -16.03
CA VAL A 61 26.39 -1.65 -17.00
C VAL A 61 25.47 -0.43 -17.04
N ALA A 62 25.56 0.34 -18.12
CA ALA A 62 24.73 1.51 -18.32
C ALA A 62 23.29 1.02 -18.32
N PHE A 63 22.61 1.22 -17.19
CA PHE A 63 21.20 0.89 -17.11
C PHE A 63 20.48 1.76 -18.14
N PRO A 64 19.54 1.19 -18.90
CA PRO A 64 18.87 1.93 -19.96
C PRO A 64 18.25 3.20 -19.36
N THR A 65 18.68 4.35 -19.88
CA THR A 65 18.08 5.65 -19.60
C THR A 65 16.61 5.59 -19.99
N PHE A 66 15.74 6.15 -19.14
CA PHE A 66 14.32 6.29 -19.46
C PHE A 66 14.14 6.95 -20.83
N SER A 67 13.30 6.34 -21.66
CA SER A 67 12.89 6.87 -22.96
C SER A 67 11.36 6.89 -23.01
N PRO A 68 10.74 8.05 -23.22
CA PRO A 68 9.28 8.13 -23.30
C PRO A 68 8.73 7.30 -24.46
N GLU A 69 7.71 6.49 -24.19
CA GLU A 69 6.92 5.80 -25.19
C GLU A 69 6.17 6.83 -26.06
N PRO A 70 6.22 6.71 -27.40
CA PRO A 70 5.45 7.58 -28.28
C PRO A 70 3.95 7.41 -28.07
N ILE A 71 3.26 8.53 -27.83
CA ILE A 71 1.79 8.59 -27.77
C ILE A 71 1.29 9.25 -29.06
N ASP A 72 0.26 8.67 -29.68
CA ASP A 72 -0.43 9.24 -30.83
C ASP A 72 -0.88 10.69 -30.54
N ALA A 73 -0.66 11.62 -31.47
CA ALA A 73 -0.89 13.04 -31.23
C ALA A 73 -2.38 13.36 -30.95
N THR A 74 -3.30 12.69 -31.64
CA THR A 74 -4.74 12.86 -31.42
C THR A 74 -5.18 12.27 -30.08
N VAL A 75 -4.62 11.12 -29.66
CA VAL A 75 -4.84 10.59 -28.31
C VAL A 75 -4.30 11.56 -27.26
N ALA A 76 -3.08 12.08 -27.45
CA ALA A 76 -2.42 12.99 -26.52
C ALA A 76 -3.24 14.28 -26.31
N GLU A 77 -3.70 14.92 -27.39
CA GLU A 77 -4.56 16.11 -27.32
C GLU A 77 -5.85 15.83 -26.53
N ARG A 78 -6.51 14.70 -26.81
CA ARG A 78 -7.75 14.33 -26.12
C ARG A 78 -7.54 14.01 -24.64
N VAL A 79 -6.45 13.35 -24.28
CA VAL A 79 -6.09 13.09 -22.87
C VAL A 79 -5.80 14.40 -22.12
N LEU A 80 -5.11 15.35 -22.76
CA LEU A 80 -4.84 16.67 -22.17
C LEU A 80 -6.11 17.49 -21.91
N ALA A 81 -7.19 17.23 -22.65
CA ALA A 81 -8.48 17.89 -22.51
C ALA A 81 -9.43 17.21 -21.49
N LEU A 82 -9.09 16.02 -20.98
CA LEU A 82 -9.89 15.35 -19.96
C LEU A 82 -9.90 16.12 -18.65
N ASP A 83 -11.06 16.16 -18.01
CA ASP A 83 -11.21 16.56 -16.60
C ASP A 83 -10.93 15.32 -15.71
N PRO A 84 -9.84 15.33 -14.91
CA PRO A 84 -9.51 14.21 -14.05
C PRO A 84 -10.59 13.82 -13.03
N GLU A 85 -11.47 14.75 -12.63
CA GLU A 85 -12.56 14.46 -11.70
C GLU A 85 -13.75 13.74 -12.38
N HIS A 86 -13.81 13.74 -13.71
CA HIS A 86 -14.96 13.25 -14.48
C HIS A 86 -14.57 12.27 -15.60
N ILE A 87 -13.84 11.22 -15.24
CA ILE A 87 -13.40 10.18 -16.19
C ILE A 87 -14.48 9.11 -16.38
N SER A 88 -14.98 8.98 -17.61
CA SER A 88 -15.95 7.95 -18.00
C SER A 88 -15.29 6.60 -18.34
N ALA A 89 -16.10 5.54 -18.45
CA ALA A 89 -15.62 4.24 -18.95
C ALA A 89 -15.12 4.31 -20.41
N ALA A 90 -15.68 5.22 -21.21
CA ALA A 90 -15.23 5.44 -22.58
C ALA A 90 -13.83 6.10 -22.61
N ASP A 91 -13.57 7.06 -21.72
CA ASP A 91 -12.26 7.69 -21.60
C ASP A 91 -11.19 6.68 -21.18
N VAL A 92 -11.50 5.79 -20.22
CA VAL A 92 -10.61 4.70 -19.85
C VAL A 92 -10.29 3.83 -21.07
N ARG A 93 -11.32 3.33 -21.75
CA ARG A 93 -11.16 2.36 -22.84
C ARG A 93 -10.48 2.93 -24.09
N TYR A 94 -10.79 4.18 -24.45
CA TYR A 94 -10.38 4.74 -25.74
C TYR A 94 -9.25 5.77 -25.64
N LEU A 95 -8.97 6.30 -24.45
CA LEU A 95 -7.93 7.30 -24.24
C LEU A 95 -6.86 6.81 -23.26
N LEU A 96 -7.21 6.58 -21.99
CA LEU A 96 -6.21 6.25 -20.96
C LEU A 96 -5.52 4.91 -21.23
N ALA A 97 -6.25 3.89 -21.70
CA ALA A 97 -5.67 2.61 -22.09
C ALA A 97 -4.68 2.69 -23.27
N ARG A 98 -4.58 3.85 -23.95
CA ARG A 98 -3.62 4.14 -25.03
C ARG A 98 -2.45 5.01 -24.58
N THR A 99 -2.34 5.26 -23.28
CA THR A 99 -1.19 5.94 -22.68
C THR A 99 -0.55 5.01 -21.65
N PRO A 100 0.72 5.25 -21.27
CA PRO A 100 1.28 4.62 -20.08
C PRO A 100 0.39 4.85 -18.86
N ALA A 101 0.45 3.93 -17.91
CA ALA A 101 -0.27 4.03 -16.65
C ALA A 101 0.70 3.88 -15.47
N PRO A 102 0.44 4.56 -14.34
CA PRO A 102 1.18 4.34 -13.10
C PRO A 102 1.10 2.87 -12.66
N ARG A 103 2.09 2.40 -11.91
CA ARG A 103 1.91 1.13 -11.19
C ARG A 103 0.95 1.31 -10.02
N ILE A 104 0.17 0.28 -9.69
CA ILE A 104 -0.54 0.20 -8.41
C ILE A 104 0.06 -0.95 -7.63
N ILE A 105 0.67 -0.62 -6.50
CA ILE A 105 1.29 -1.60 -5.61
C ILE A 105 0.29 -1.94 -4.50
N ASN A 106 -0.10 -3.21 -4.50
CA ASN A 106 -1.20 -3.76 -3.72
C ASN A 106 -0.66 -4.57 -2.53
N PHE A 107 -0.82 -4.10 -1.29
CA PHE A 107 -0.39 -4.80 -0.07
C PHE A 107 -1.53 -5.57 0.62
N GLN A 108 -1.35 -6.88 0.78
CA GLN A 108 -2.31 -7.73 1.51
C GLN A 108 -2.20 -7.59 3.04
N GLY A 109 -3.14 -8.19 3.77
CA GLY A 109 -3.13 -8.20 5.24
C GLY A 109 -2.27 -9.33 5.85
N SER A 110 -2.24 -9.38 7.19
CA SER A 110 -1.44 -10.33 7.99
C SER A 110 -1.94 -11.78 7.97
N PHE A 111 -3.15 -12.03 7.46
CA PHE A 111 -3.70 -13.38 7.32
C PHE A 111 -3.73 -13.74 5.84
N ALA A 112 -3.00 -14.81 5.46
CA ALA A 112 -2.91 -15.33 4.09
C ALA A 112 -4.25 -15.75 3.45
N VAL A 113 -5.36 -15.66 4.19
CA VAL A 113 -6.72 -16.00 3.73
C VAL A 113 -7.44 -14.80 3.09
N VAL A 114 -7.00 -13.55 3.35
CA VAL A 114 -7.60 -12.34 2.78
C VAL A 114 -6.62 -11.67 1.82
N SER A 115 -6.60 -12.18 0.58
CA SER A 115 -5.85 -11.59 -0.53
C SER A 115 -6.57 -10.38 -1.10
N ILE A 116 -5.82 -9.35 -1.51
CA ILE A 116 -6.38 -8.22 -2.27
C ILE A 116 -6.33 -8.45 -3.79
N GLN A 117 -6.02 -9.68 -4.21
CA GLN A 117 -6.03 -10.09 -5.61
C GLN A 117 -7.38 -9.83 -6.29
N SER A 118 -8.51 -10.08 -5.62
CA SER A 118 -9.84 -9.82 -6.18
C SER A 118 -10.05 -8.33 -6.48
N PHE A 119 -9.43 -7.44 -5.71
CA PHE A 119 -9.43 -6.01 -6.00
C PHE A 119 -8.58 -5.68 -7.24
N ALA A 120 -7.41 -6.30 -7.38
CA ALA A 120 -6.59 -6.16 -8.59
C ALA A 120 -7.31 -6.70 -9.85
N GLU A 121 -7.97 -7.86 -9.74
CA GLU A 121 -8.80 -8.44 -10.82
C GLU A 121 -9.96 -7.52 -11.19
N TYR A 122 -10.59 -6.87 -10.20
CA TYR A 122 -11.58 -5.83 -10.45
C TYR A 122 -10.98 -4.66 -11.23
N LEU A 123 -9.81 -4.14 -10.88
CA LEU A 123 -9.16 -3.07 -11.64
C LEU A 123 -8.89 -3.47 -13.10
N ILE A 124 -8.43 -4.71 -13.32
CA ILE A 124 -8.22 -5.27 -14.67
C ILE A 124 -9.53 -5.29 -15.44
N ALA A 125 -10.60 -5.79 -14.82
CA ALA A 125 -11.93 -5.84 -15.43
C ALA A 125 -12.48 -4.45 -15.77
N MET A 126 -12.10 -3.42 -14.99
CA MET A 126 -12.46 -2.01 -15.25
C MET A 126 -11.59 -1.34 -16.33
N GLY A 127 -10.56 -2.04 -16.84
CA GLY A 127 -9.72 -1.58 -17.94
C GLY A 127 -8.33 -1.06 -17.52
N TYR A 128 -7.93 -1.25 -16.25
CA TYR A 128 -6.57 -0.95 -15.82
C TYR A 128 -5.58 -1.97 -16.39
N PRO A 129 -4.39 -1.56 -16.86
CA PRO A 129 -3.43 -2.49 -17.44
C PRO A 129 -2.87 -3.46 -16.39
N GLU A 130 -3.09 -4.75 -16.60
CA GLU A 130 -2.64 -5.83 -15.73
C GLU A 130 -1.11 -5.83 -15.50
N SER A 131 -0.33 -5.48 -16.52
CA SER A 131 1.13 -5.35 -16.42
C SER A 131 1.59 -4.29 -15.42
N LYS A 132 0.71 -3.34 -15.04
CA LYS A 132 0.98 -2.31 -14.04
C LYS A 132 0.49 -2.67 -12.64
N LEU A 133 -0.10 -3.85 -12.48
CA LEU A 133 -0.52 -4.42 -11.19
C LEU A 133 0.38 -5.58 -10.74
N ARG A 134 0.94 -6.32 -11.70
CA ARG A 134 1.76 -7.49 -11.40
C ARG A 134 3.11 -7.11 -10.78
N ASN A 135 3.46 -7.81 -9.72
CA ASN A 135 4.81 -7.83 -9.18
C ASN A 135 5.75 -8.41 -10.26
N PRO A 136 6.82 -7.70 -10.65
CA PRO A 136 7.76 -8.20 -11.66
C PRO A 136 8.57 -9.41 -11.19
N GLU A 137 8.65 -9.70 -9.89
CA GLU A 137 9.37 -10.86 -9.35
C GLU A 137 8.68 -12.18 -9.68
N ASP A 138 7.38 -12.29 -9.38
CA ASP A 138 6.63 -13.55 -9.39
C ASP A 138 5.29 -13.46 -10.14
N GLY A 139 4.96 -12.29 -10.68
CA GLY A 139 3.69 -12.03 -11.33
C GLY A 139 2.49 -11.87 -10.39
N SER A 140 2.68 -11.93 -9.07
CA SER A 140 1.58 -11.80 -8.10
C SER A 140 0.88 -10.44 -8.22
N LEU A 141 -0.44 -10.43 -7.99
CA LEU A 141 -1.26 -9.21 -8.00
C LEU A 141 -1.35 -8.52 -6.63
N SER A 142 -0.69 -9.09 -5.62
CA SER A 142 -0.57 -8.50 -4.30
C SER A 142 0.75 -8.91 -3.64
N GLN A 143 1.41 -7.93 -3.01
CA GLN A 143 2.63 -8.09 -2.25
C GLN A 143 2.35 -8.29 -0.75
N SER A 144 3.28 -8.98 -0.09
CA SER A 144 3.26 -9.18 1.37
C SER A 144 3.42 -7.86 2.13
N SER A 145 2.71 -7.71 3.25
CA SER A 145 2.85 -6.57 4.17
C SER A 145 3.92 -6.76 5.24
N PHE A 146 4.67 -7.86 5.22
CA PHE A 146 5.73 -8.16 6.19
C PHE A 146 7.13 -7.66 5.79
N GLY A 147 7.26 -6.99 4.64
CA GLY A 147 8.52 -6.45 4.15
C GLY A 147 9.04 -5.24 4.94
N ASP A 148 10.22 -4.76 4.56
CA ASP A 148 10.80 -3.51 5.04
C ASP A 148 10.21 -2.32 4.24
N SER A 149 9.70 -1.31 4.95
CA SER A 149 9.03 -0.17 4.31
C SER A 149 10.00 0.75 3.56
N ALA A 150 11.27 0.83 3.99
CA ALA A 150 12.29 1.61 3.31
C ALA A 150 12.75 0.90 2.02
N GLU A 151 12.85 -0.43 2.02
CA GLU A 151 13.10 -1.19 0.78
C GLU A 151 11.97 -0.95 -0.24
N LEU A 152 10.71 -1.01 0.20
CA LEU A 152 9.55 -0.75 -0.65
C LEU A 152 9.53 0.71 -1.15
N ALA A 153 9.86 1.69 -0.32
CA ALA A 153 10.03 3.08 -0.75
C ALA A 153 11.13 3.23 -1.81
N GLY A 154 12.22 2.47 -1.66
CA GLY A 154 13.29 2.35 -2.65
C GLY A 154 12.86 1.73 -3.97
N GLU A 155 11.93 0.77 -3.94
CA GLU A 155 11.32 0.14 -5.11
C GLU A 155 10.44 1.14 -5.87
N LEU A 156 9.66 1.97 -5.17
CA LEU A 156 8.88 3.04 -5.79
C LEU A 156 9.79 4.00 -6.58
N ALA A 157 10.93 4.36 -6.00
CA ALA A 157 11.92 5.21 -6.65
C ALA A 157 12.50 4.57 -7.92
N TRP A 158 12.79 3.26 -7.86
CA TRP A 158 13.29 2.49 -8.99
C TRP A 158 12.28 2.44 -10.14
N TYR A 159 10.98 2.25 -9.85
CA TYR A 159 9.94 2.30 -10.89
C TYR A 159 9.83 3.68 -11.51
N TYR A 160 9.76 4.73 -10.69
CA TYR A 160 9.63 6.09 -11.22
C TYR A 160 10.78 6.46 -12.15
N GLU A 161 12.03 6.21 -11.72
CA GLU A 161 13.23 6.50 -12.51
C GLU A 161 13.22 5.79 -13.89
N ARG A 162 12.58 4.62 -13.98
CA ARG A 162 12.57 3.79 -15.20
C ARG A 162 11.32 3.92 -16.05
N GLU A 163 10.20 4.32 -15.47
CA GLU A 163 8.90 4.34 -16.15
C GLU A 163 8.35 5.76 -16.33
N GLY A 164 8.93 6.75 -15.67
CA GLY A 164 8.52 8.15 -15.83
C GLY A 164 7.20 8.52 -15.14
N MET A 165 6.58 7.59 -14.41
CA MET A 165 5.34 7.78 -13.66
C MET A 165 5.49 7.29 -12.23
N MET A 166 5.01 8.07 -11.25
CA MET A 166 5.09 7.69 -9.84
C MET A 166 4.04 6.61 -9.53
N PRO A 167 4.40 5.51 -8.85
CA PRO A 167 3.42 4.48 -8.45
C PRO A 167 2.36 5.00 -7.46
N MET A 168 1.18 4.37 -7.50
CA MET A 168 0.12 4.49 -6.50
C MET A 168 0.17 3.30 -5.51
N LEU A 169 -0.38 3.51 -4.31
CA LEU A 169 -0.34 2.51 -3.24
C LEU A 169 -1.74 2.14 -2.75
N VAL A 170 -2.03 0.85 -2.58
CA VAL A 170 -3.28 0.39 -1.94
C VAL A 170 -2.96 -0.72 -0.96
N GLY A 171 -3.42 -0.60 0.28
CA GLY A 171 -3.16 -1.59 1.31
C GLY A 171 -4.38 -1.96 2.13
N HIS A 172 -4.56 -3.25 2.41
CA HIS A 172 -5.63 -3.75 3.28
C HIS A 172 -5.10 -4.24 4.63
N SER A 173 -5.77 -3.85 5.72
CA SER A 173 -5.44 -4.22 7.09
C SER A 173 -3.98 -3.93 7.43
N GLN A 174 -3.12 -4.95 7.63
CA GLN A 174 -1.68 -4.74 7.82
C GLN A 174 -1.02 -4.06 6.61
N GLY A 175 -1.44 -4.36 5.38
CA GLY A 175 -0.97 -3.67 4.18
C GLY A 175 -1.28 -2.18 4.19
N GLY A 176 -2.41 -1.75 4.76
CA GLY A 176 -2.71 -0.33 4.91
C GLY A 176 -1.76 0.38 5.88
N MET A 177 -1.22 -0.33 6.88
CA MET A 177 -0.15 0.20 7.73
C MET A 177 1.17 0.30 6.97
N MET A 178 1.46 -0.67 6.09
CA MET A 178 2.65 -0.64 5.24
C MET A 178 2.65 0.58 4.32
N VAL A 179 1.50 0.89 3.70
CA VAL A 179 1.33 2.11 2.90
C VAL A 179 1.75 3.35 3.69
N VAL A 180 1.23 3.54 4.91
CA VAL A 180 1.56 4.72 5.73
C VAL A 180 3.05 4.75 6.10
N LYS A 181 3.66 3.60 6.40
CA LYS A 181 5.10 3.52 6.69
C LYS A 181 5.95 3.91 5.49
N ILE A 182 5.62 3.42 4.29
CA ILE A 182 6.27 3.81 3.03
C ILE A 182 6.18 5.32 2.84
N LEU A 183 5.00 5.92 3.05
CA LEU A 183 4.84 7.37 2.95
C LEU A 183 5.73 8.11 3.96
N GLN A 184 5.86 7.62 5.18
CA GLN A 184 6.76 8.20 6.19
C GLN A 184 8.24 8.06 5.81
N ASP A 185 8.66 6.94 5.23
CA ASP A 185 10.02 6.77 4.70
C ASP A 185 10.29 7.72 3.53
N LEU A 186 9.35 7.84 2.60
CA LEU A 186 9.40 8.81 1.50
C LEU A 186 9.39 10.27 1.97
N ALA A 187 8.92 10.55 3.18
CA ALA A 187 8.96 11.88 3.79
C ALA A 187 10.18 12.10 4.69
N GLY A 188 11.11 11.13 4.77
CA GLY A 188 12.28 11.19 5.64
C GLY A 188 11.97 11.14 7.15
N MET A 189 10.74 10.75 7.53
CA MET A 189 10.28 10.78 8.93
C MET A 189 10.73 9.57 9.74
N SER A 190 10.86 8.43 9.07
CA SER A 190 11.23 7.14 9.68
C SER A 190 12.73 6.85 9.52
N THR A 191 13.31 7.29 8.41
CA THR A 191 14.76 7.24 8.14
C THR A 191 15.18 8.47 7.34
N ALA A 192 16.36 9.01 7.62
CA ALA A 192 16.92 10.12 6.84
C ALA A 192 17.43 9.68 5.46
N LYS A 193 17.53 8.37 5.21
CA LYS A 193 18.09 7.80 3.99
C LYS A 193 17.36 6.53 3.59
N VAL A 194 16.93 6.48 2.33
CA VAL A 194 16.29 5.33 1.70
C VAL A 194 17.11 4.94 0.48
N TRP A 195 17.53 3.68 0.39
CA TRP A 195 18.27 3.16 -0.75
C TRP A 195 17.31 2.83 -1.89
N VAL A 196 17.70 3.15 -3.14
CA VAL A 196 17.01 2.66 -4.33
C VAL A 196 17.10 1.14 -4.35
N TRP A 197 15.95 0.50 -4.52
CA TRP A 197 15.83 -0.96 -4.42
C TRP A 197 15.33 -1.53 -5.73
N ASN A 198 16.03 -2.53 -6.26
CA ASN A 198 15.66 -3.18 -7.51
C ASN A 198 14.70 -4.34 -7.22
N PRO A 199 13.42 -4.25 -7.64
CA PRO A 199 12.43 -5.28 -7.33
C PRO A 199 12.66 -6.59 -8.10
N VAL A 200 13.41 -6.55 -9.21
CA VAL A 200 13.71 -7.74 -10.02
C VAL A 200 14.85 -8.53 -9.39
N THR A 201 15.92 -7.86 -8.96
CA THR A 201 17.10 -8.52 -8.38
C THR A 201 17.04 -8.65 -6.86
N ARG A 202 16.08 -7.98 -6.21
CA ARG A 202 15.86 -7.96 -4.76
C ARG A 202 17.09 -7.47 -4.00
N ARG A 203 17.72 -6.42 -4.54
CA ARG A 203 18.94 -5.84 -3.99
C ARG A 203 18.90 -4.32 -4.05
N SER A 204 19.58 -3.70 -3.09
CA SER A 204 19.90 -2.28 -3.11
C SER A 204 20.82 -1.97 -4.30
N GLU A 205 20.51 -0.89 -5.01
CA GLU A 205 21.37 -0.28 -6.04
C GLU A 205 22.51 0.57 -5.39
N GLN A 206 22.66 0.50 -4.06
CA GLN A 206 23.69 1.19 -3.26
C GLN A 206 23.75 2.71 -3.45
N ARG A 207 22.63 3.31 -3.85
CA ARG A 207 22.44 4.76 -3.99
C ARG A 207 21.11 5.16 -3.37
N ASP A 208 21.06 6.35 -2.80
CA ASP A 208 19.87 6.95 -2.16
C ASP A 208 19.26 8.09 -2.99
N ARG A 209 19.75 8.24 -4.22
CA ARG A 209 19.30 9.23 -5.19
C ARG A 209 18.92 8.55 -6.49
N ILE A 210 17.91 9.11 -7.13
CA ILE A 210 17.50 8.79 -8.48
C ILE A 210 17.80 9.96 -9.42
N THR A 211 17.93 9.62 -10.69
CA THR A 211 17.90 10.55 -11.81
C THR A 211 16.44 10.77 -12.18
N ASP A 212 15.93 11.98 -12.01
CA ASP A 212 14.57 12.30 -12.42
C ASP A 212 14.43 12.07 -13.94
N PRO A 213 13.50 11.22 -14.38
CA PRO A 213 13.42 10.73 -15.77
C PRO A 213 13.12 11.84 -16.78
N TRP A 214 12.49 12.93 -16.34
CA TRP A 214 12.08 14.03 -17.21
C TRP A 214 13.06 15.19 -17.23
N THR A 215 13.76 15.41 -16.12
CA THR A 215 14.65 16.58 -15.96
C THR A 215 16.14 16.22 -15.93
N GLY A 216 16.48 14.94 -15.77
CA GLY A 216 17.85 14.47 -15.56
C GLY A 216 18.46 14.86 -14.22
N ARG A 217 17.72 15.57 -13.35
CA ARG A 217 18.23 16.07 -12.07
C ARG A 217 18.27 14.96 -11.02
N GLN A 218 19.33 14.96 -10.21
CA GLN A 218 19.46 14.04 -9.09
C GLN A 218 18.56 14.42 -7.91
N ARG A 219 17.69 13.51 -7.47
CA ARG A 219 16.77 13.70 -6.34
C ARG A 219 16.92 12.56 -5.33
N PRO A 220 16.91 12.82 -4.01
CA PRO A 220 16.89 11.73 -3.04
C PRO A 220 15.54 11.01 -3.07
N VAL A 221 15.52 9.75 -2.65
CA VAL A 221 14.27 8.96 -2.56
C VAL A 221 13.28 9.59 -1.58
N THR A 222 13.77 10.23 -0.52
CA THR A 222 12.97 10.93 0.51
C THR A 222 12.36 12.26 0.05
N ASP A 223 12.49 12.62 -1.23
CA ASP A 223 11.81 13.78 -1.83
C ASP A 223 10.72 13.36 -2.82
N LEU A 224 10.43 12.05 -2.92
CA LEU A 224 9.42 11.55 -3.84
C LEU A 224 8.02 11.65 -3.23
N LYS A 225 7.06 11.92 -4.11
CA LYS A 225 5.66 12.08 -3.77
C LYS A 225 4.82 11.17 -4.64
N VAL A 226 4.02 10.30 -4.04
CA VAL A 226 3.07 9.45 -4.78
C VAL A 226 1.79 10.25 -5.08
N PRO A 227 1.16 10.05 -6.25
CA PRO A 227 -0.06 10.77 -6.60
C PRO A 227 -1.24 10.33 -5.73
N TYR A 228 -1.31 9.03 -5.40
CA TYR A 228 -2.42 8.49 -4.62
C TYR A 228 -2.02 7.32 -3.74
N ALA A 229 -2.60 7.27 -2.54
CA ALA A 229 -2.49 6.14 -1.64
C ALA A 229 -3.81 5.83 -0.91
N ALA A 230 -4.09 4.56 -0.65
CA ALA A 230 -5.26 4.13 0.10
C ALA A 230 -4.92 3.10 1.18
N ALA A 231 -5.54 3.26 2.35
CA ALA A 231 -5.44 2.30 3.45
C ALA A 231 -6.83 1.83 3.88
N LEU A 232 -7.09 0.54 3.70
CA LEU A 232 -8.35 -0.14 3.98
C LEU A 232 -8.27 -0.89 5.31
N ALA A 233 -9.33 -0.82 6.13
CA ALA A 233 -9.52 -1.70 7.29
C ALA A 233 -8.33 -1.78 8.28
N THR A 234 -7.60 -0.67 8.46
CA THR A 234 -6.49 -0.61 9.42
C THR A 234 -7.03 -0.47 10.85
N GLY A 235 -7.31 -1.59 11.52
CA GLY A 235 -7.81 -1.59 12.90
C GLY A 235 -6.74 -1.78 13.97
N ARG A 236 -7.15 -1.75 15.25
CA ARG A 236 -6.36 -1.99 16.45
C ARG A 236 -5.92 -3.46 16.66
N LEU A 237 -6.58 -4.46 16.10
CA LEU A 237 -6.23 -5.88 16.35
C LEU A 237 -4.91 -6.35 15.71
N PRO A 238 -4.62 -6.03 14.43
CA PRO A 238 -3.28 -6.21 13.87
C PRO A 238 -2.19 -5.45 14.66
N ARG A 239 -2.59 -4.39 15.38
CA ARG A 239 -1.71 -3.50 16.17
C ARG A 239 -1.45 -4.04 17.59
N LEU A 240 -2.40 -4.78 18.18
CA LEU A 240 -2.26 -5.49 19.45
C LEU A 240 -1.34 -6.72 19.34
N MET A 241 -1.34 -7.41 18.20
CA MET A 241 -0.50 -8.61 17.98
C MET A 241 0.99 -8.30 17.79
N LEU A 242 1.39 -7.04 17.60
CA LEU A 242 2.78 -6.65 17.32
C LEU A 242 3.47 -5.86 18.45
N GLY A 243 2.78 -5.52 19.55
CA GLY A 243 3.38 -4.85 20.72
C GLY A 243 3.90 -3.41 20.50
N GLN A 244 3.55 -2.76 19.39
CA GLN A 244 4.11 -1.46 18.94
C GLN A 244 3.29 -0.24 19.42
N TRP A 245 3.20 -0.02 20.73
CA TRP A 245 2.35 1.03 21.33
C TRP A 245 2.77 2.48 21.00
N SER A 246 4.06 2.76 20.77
CA SER A 246 4.57 4.14 20.54
C SER A 246 4.44 4.62 19.09
N THR A 247 4.21 3.72 18.13
CA THR A 247 4.04 4.04 16.70
C THR A 247 2.57 4.34 16.34
N LEU A 248 1.64 4.12 17.28
CA LEU A 248 0.19 4.13 17.03
C LEU A 248 -0.37 5.49 16.56
N ALA A 249 0.11 6.60 17.14
CA ALA A 249 -0.34 7.94 16.78
C ALA A 249 0.21 8.36 15.41
N LYS A 250 1.47 8.01 15.12
CA LYS A 250 2.16 8.37 13.88
C LYS A 250 1.52 7.69 12.66
N LEU A 251 0.94 6.50 12.80
CA LEU A 251 0.29 5.79 11.67
C LEU A 251 -1.02 6.45 11.19
N ARG A 252 -1.50 7.51 11.85
CA ARG A 252 -2.62 8.35 11.38
C ARG A 252 -2.17 9.67 10.77
N ASP A 253 -0.91 10.00 10.94
CA ASP A 253 -0.29 11.18 10.36
C ASP A 253 0.13 10.85 8.92
N ILE A 254 -0.56 11.47 7.96
CA ILE A 254 -0.30 11.32 6.54
C ILE A 254 0.60 12.47 6.07
N PRO A 255 1.85 12.19 5.64
CA PRO A 255 2.79 13.21 5.24
C PRO A 255 2.61 13.68 3.80
N ASP A 256 3.34 14.72 3.43
CA ASP A 256 3.29 15.35 2.12
C ASP A 256 3.97 14.54 0.99
N SER A 257 4.47 13.34 1.30
CA SER A 257 4.91 12.36 0.30
C SER A 257 3.74 11.69 -0.43
N VAL A 258 2.49 12.11 -0.20
CA VAL A 258 1.33 11.77 -1.03
C VAL A 258 0.53 13.03 -1.40
N GLU A 259 -0.01 13.08 -2.63
CA GLU A 259 -0.94 14.15 -3.03
C GLU A 259 -2.33 13.92 -2.42
N GLU A 260 -2.92 12.74 -2.63
CA GLU A 260 -4.22 12.36 -2.08
C GLU A 260 -4.19 11.01 -1.37
N PHE A 261 -4.78 10.96 -0.17
CA PHE A 261 -4.87 9.76 0.64
C PHE A 261 -6.33 9.44 1.00
N SER A 262 -6.72 8.18 0.82
CA SER A 262 -8.04 7.68 1.24
C SER A 262 -7.90 6.64 2.35
N GLY A 263 -8.41 6.98 3.53
CA GLY A 263 -8.44 6.11 4.68
C GLY A 263 -9.84 5.55 4.90
N PHE A 264 -9.96 4.22 4.93
CA PHE A 264 -11.24 3.57 5.15
C PHE A 264 -11.27 2.91 6.53
N THR A 265 -12.26 3.29 7.33
CA THR A 265 -12.45 2.74 8.67
C THR A 265 -13.74 1.93 8.72
N ILE A 266 -13.61 0.69 9.17
CA ILE A 266 -14.73 -0.19 9.40
C ILE A 266 -15.11 -0.08 10.88
N ASP A 267 -16.19 0.64 11.17
CA ASP A 267 -16.76 0.73 12.52
C ASP A 267 -17.27 -0.63 12.99
N TRP A 268 -17.09 -0.92 14.29
CA TRP A 268 -17.48 -2.18 14.93
C TRP A 268 -16.90 -3.42 14.26
N ASP A 269 -15.71 -3.32 13.67
CA ASP A 269 -15.01 -4.46 13.10
C ASP A 269 -14.34 -5.28 14.22
N PRO A 270 -14.80 -6.51 14.52
CA PRO A 270 -14.19 -7.35 15.54
C PRO A 270 -12.85 -7.95 15.09
N ILE A 271 -12.53 -7.98 13.79
CA ILE A 271 -11.22 -8.40 13.25
C ILE A 271 -10.24 -7.24 13.32
N ALA A 272 -10.75 -6.02 13.17
CA ALA A 272 -9.97 -4.80 13.27
C ALA A 272 -10.02 -4.18 14.70
N ALA A 273 -10.77 -4.74 15.66
CA ALA A 273 -11.00 -4.16 17.00
C ALA A 273 -11.33 -2.65 16.97
N THR A 274 -12.18 -2.24 16.03
CA THR A 274 -12.64 -0.85 15.95
C THR A 274 -13.74 -0.64 17.00
N VAL A 275 -13.43 0.09 18.07
CA VAL A 275 -14.43 0.73 18.94
C VAL A 275 -14.87 2.06 18.31
N PRO A 276 -16.08 2.58 18.61
CA PRO A 276 -16.46 3.93 18.20
C PRO A 276 -15.38 4.96 18.58
N GLY A 277 -15.01 5.85 17.66
CA GLY A 277 -14.03 6.91 17.90
C GLY A 277 -12.58 6.50 17.65
N VAL A 278 -12.28 5.67 16.64
CA VAL A 278 -10.91 5.54 16.15
C VAL A 278 -10.49 6.85 15.48
N ASP A 279 -9.34 7.39 15.86
CA ASP A 279 -8.84 8.65 15.32
C ASP A 279 -8.77 8.60 13.78
N PRO A 280 -9.36 9.59 13.09
CA PRO A 280 -9.28 9.68 11.64
C PRO A 280 -7.84 9.88 11.19
N TYR A 281 -7.54 9.50 9.95
CA TYR A 281 -6.32 9.94 9.30
C TYR A 281 -6.32 11.45 9.16
N ARG A 282 -5.17 12.08 9.35
CA ARG A 282 -5.00 13.53 9.25
C ARG A 282 -3.74 13.86 8.47
N ALA A 283 -3.82 14.89 7.65
CA ALA A 283 -2.66 15.44 6.97
C ALA A 283 -1.74 16.12 7.99
N THR A 284 -0.42 15.99 7.80
CA THR A 284 0.56 16.81 8.54
C THR A 284 0.98 18.07 7.78
N GLY A 285 0.50 18.23 6.55
CA GLY A 285 0.84 19.35 5.67
C GLY A 285 -0.19 19.51 4.54
N SER A 286 0.29 19.53 3.30
CA SER A 286 -0.48 19.74 2.07
C SER A 286 -1.19 18.49 1.52
N ALA A 287 -0.91 17.29 2.04
CA ALA A 287 -1.61 16.08 1.61
C ALA A 287 -3.13 16.21 1.79
N GLN A 288 -3.92 15.86 0.77
CA GLN A 288 -5.37 15.82 0.89
C GLN A 288 -5.80 14.48 1.49
N VAL A 289 -6.46 14.49 2.64
CA VAL A 289 -6.84 13.26 3.36
C VAL A 289 -8.35 13.12 3.42
N ARG A 290 -8.87 12.02 2.86
CA ARG A 290 -10.29 11.65 2.93
C ARG A 290 -10.45 10.45 3.86
N ASN A 291 -11.39 10.54 4.81
CA ASN A 291 -11.78 9.42 5.66
C ASN A 291 -13.17 8.95 5.25
N ILE A 292 -13.32 7.66 4.95
CA ILE A 292 -14.55 7.07 4.40
C ILE A 292 -15.05 5.98 5.35
N SER A 293 -16.34 6.04 5.69
CA SER A 293 -17.08 5.04 6.47
C SER A 293 -18.12 4.31 5.60
N ARG A 294 -18.75 3.24 6.10
CA ARG A 294 -19.59 2.30 5.31
C ARG A 294 -20.85 2.94 4.66
N PHE A 295 -21.24 2.52 3.43
CA PHE A 295 -22.51 2.91 2.76
C PHE A 295 -23.26 1.75 2.03
N THR A 296 -24.55 1.93 1.72
CA THR A 296 -25.43 1.00 0.97
C THR A 296 -25.65 1.36 -0.51
N ARG A 297 -26.08 0.38 -1.33
CA ARG A 297 -26.23 0.42 -2.82
C ARG A 297 -26.89 1.68 -3.43
N ALA A 298 -27.92 2.26 -2.82
CA ALA A 298 -28.59 3.46 -3.36
C ALA A 298 -27.70 4.72 -3.36
N TRP A 299 -26.73 4.80 -2.46
CA TRP A 299 -25.74 5.87 -2.39
C TRP A 299 -24.63 5.70 -3.46
N ILE A 300 -24.32 4.45 -3.84
CA ILE A 300 -23.28 4.13 -4.83
C ILE A 300 -23.63 4.67 -6.21
N GLU A 301 -24.92 4.60 -6.58
CA GLU A 301 -25.38 5.11 -7.88
C GLU A 301 -25.43 6.65 -7.94
N SER A 302 -25.38 7.34 -6.80
CA SER A 302 -25.34 8.79 -6.69
C SER A 302 -23.99 9.33 -6.19
N TYR A 303 -22.96 8.48 -6.09
CA TYR A 303 -21.70 8.85 -5.43
C TYR A 303 -20.96 9.97 -6.16
N SER A 304 -20.64 11.02 -5.40
CA SER A 304 -19.70 12.08 -5.78
C SER A 304 -18.70 12.29 -4.64
N PRO A 305 -17.39 12.48 -4.93
CA PRO A 305 -16.38 12.62 -3.88
C PRO A 305 -16.66 13.81 -2.95
N GLY A 306 -16.93 13.54 -1.67
CA GLY A 306 -17.17 14.58 -0.64
C GLY A 306 -18.64 14.77 -0.22
N ASP A 307 -19.56 13.97 -0.75
CA ASP A 307 -20.96 13.97 -0.30
C ASP A 307 -21.08 13.47 1.16
N THR A 308 -21.86 14.19 1.97
CA THR A 308 -22.05 13.95 3.42
C THR A 308 -23.45 13.39 3.75
N THR A 309 -24.23 13.00 2.73
CA THR A 309 -25.61 12.52 2.91
C THR A 309 -25.70 11.29 3.83
N PRO A 310 -26.64 11.26 4.82
CA PRO A 310 -26.76 10.16 5.78
C PRO A 310 -27.13 8.81 5.14
N VAL A 311 -26.60 7.72 5.71
CA VAL A 311 -26.74 6.36 5.19
C VAL A 311 -28.09 5.73 5.58
N PRO A 312 -28.89 5.22 4.63
CA PRO A 312 -30.05 4.36 4.94
C PRO A 312 -29.60 2.93 5.26
N VAL A 313 -30.20 2.29 6.27
CA VAL A 313 -29.84 0.92 6.69
C VAL A 313 -30.51 -0.12 5.77
N VAL A 314 -29.74 -0.94 5.05
CA VAL A 314 -30.29 -2.03 4.20
C VAL A 314 -29.41 -3.29 4.19
N ASN A 315 -30.08 -4.46 4.17
CA ASN A 315 -29.55 -5.80 4.46
C ASN A 315 -29.07 -6.55 3.18
N ILE A 316 -28.01 -6.07 2.53
CA ILE A 316 -27.26 -6.76 1.45
C ILE A 316 -25.77 -6.63 1.78
N ASP A 317 -24.96 -7.68 1.57
CA ASP A 317 -23.50 -7.60 1.74
C ASP A 317 -22.86 -6.80 0.59
N VAL A 318 -22.88 -5.48 0.75
CA VAL A 318 -22.30 -4.46 -0.15
C VAL A 318 -20.97 -3.92 0.40
N ASN A 319 -20.39 -4.58 1.41
CA ASN A 319 -19.33 -4.04 2.26
C ASN A 319 -18.06 -3.61 1.51
N ASN A 320 -17.78 -4.19 0.34
CA ASN A 320 -16.59 -3.89 -0.45
C ASN A 320 -16.86 -3.03 -1.69
N ILE A 321 -18.13 -2.77 -2.05
CA ILE A 321 -18.47 -2.11 -3.33
C ILE A 321 -18.15 -0.61 -3.25
N VAL A 322 -18.47 0.03 -2.13
CA VAL A 322 -18.17 1.46 -1.87
C VAL A 322 -16.67 1.73 -1.93
N HIS A 323 -15.88 0.90 -1.23
CA HIS A 323 -14.42 1.04 -1.22
C HIS A 323 -13.85 0.84 -2.62
N SER A 324 -14.33 -0.17 -3.35
CA SER A 324 -13.87 -0.44 -4.71
C SER A 324 -14.25 0.67 -5.69
N ALA A 325 -15.43 1.28 -5.52
CA ALA A 325 -15.89 2.41 -6.33
C ALA A 325 -15.07 3.67 -6.06
N ASP A 326 -14.81 4.00 -4.79
CA ASP A 326 -14.01 5.17 -4.42
C ASP A 326 -12.55 5.03 -4.88
N ILE A 327 -11.91 3.89 -4.61
CA ILE A 327 -10.55 3.66 -5.07
C ILE A 327 -10.51 3.68 -6.60
N TRP A 328 -11.50 3.11 -7.29
CA TRP A 328 -11.55 3.19 -8.75
C TRP A 328 -11.70 4.63 -9.26
N PHE A 329 -12.53 5.45 -8.60
CA PHE A 329 -12.62 6.87 -8.89
C PHE A 329 -11.24 7.53 -8.81
N SER A 330 -10.54 7.38 -7.68
CA SER A 330 -9.21 7.95 -7.48
C SER A 330 -8.17 7.38 -8.44
N VAL A 331 -8.20 6.09 -8.73
CA VAL A 331 -7.30 5.46 -9.72
C VAL A 331 -7.47 6.09 -11.09
N LYS A 332 -8.70 6.27 -11.57
CA LYS A 332 -8.95 6.94 -12.86
C LYS A 332 -8.44 8.39 -12.87
N LYS A 333 -8.75 9.14 -11.81
CA LYS A 333 -8.31 10.53 -11.65
C LYS A 333 -6.79 10.64 -11.73
N HIS A 334 -6.08 9.86 -10.92
CA HIS A 334 -4.63 9.91 -10.83
C HIS A 334 -3.94 9.28 -12.03
N TRP A 335 -4.54 8.30 -12.70
CA TRP A 335 -4.10 7.85 -14.02
C TRP A 335 -4.19 8.99 -15.04
N CYS A 336 -5.31 9.71 -15.10
CA CYS A 336 -5.46 10.85 -16.00
C CYS A 336 -4.42 11.95 -15.70
N ILE A 337 -4.24 12.33 -14.44
CA ILE A 337 -3.26 13.35 -14.03
C ILE A 337 -1.84 12.94 -14.45
N GLU A 338 -1.43 11.71 -14.15
CA GLU A 338 -0.10 11.21 -14.50
C GLU A 338 0.09 11.10 -16.01
N ALA A 339 -0.93 10.65 -16.76
CA ALA A 339 -0.90 10.62 -18.22
C ALA A 339 -0.72 12.03 -18.81
N GLN A 340 -1.44 13.02 -18.28
CA GLN A 340 -1.27 14.41 -18.70
C GLN A 340 0.12 14.97 -18.34
N ARG A 341 0.66 14.65 -17.16
CA ARG A 341 2.02 15.04 -16.75
C ARG A 341 3.07 14.43 -17.68
N TYR A 342 2.91 13.15 -18.01
CA TYR A 342 3.75 12.41 -18.94
C TYR A 342 3.77 13.06 -20.32
N ILE A 343 2.58 13.32 -20.90
CA ILE A 343 2.47 13.94 -22.23
C ILE A 343 3.13 15.32 -22.24
N ARG A 344 2.83 16.17 -21.25
CA ARG A 344 3.42 17.52 -21.15
C ARG A 344 4.93 17.47 -20.99
N ALA A 345 5.44 16.52 -20.22
CA ALA A 345 6.88 16.37 -20.02
C ALA A 345 7.57 15.89 -21.31
N ALA A 346 7.00 14.90 -21.99
CA ALA A 346 7.51 14.41 -23.27
C ALA A 346 7.52 15.50 -24.36
N GLN A 347 6.50 16.36 -24.40
CA GLN A 347 6.46 17.52 -25.30
C GLN A 347 7.58 18.52 -24.99
N ARG A 348 7.76 18.89 -23.72
CA ARG A 348 8.85 19.81 -23.31
C ARG A 348 10.24 19.29 -23.67
N THR A 349 10.48 17.98 -23.51
CA THR A 349 11.77 17.38 -23.88
C THR A 349 12.00 17.40 -25.40
N LYS A 350 10.95 17.24 -26.21
CA LYS A 350 11.04 17.36 -27.67
C LYS A 350 11.36 18.80 -28.10
N ASP A 351 10.75 19.79 -27.46
CA ASP A 351 10.97 21.21 -27.80
C ASP A 351 12.36 21.73 -27.37
N ALA A 352 13.04 21.03 -26.47
CA ALA A 352 14.37 21.38 -25.97
C ALA A 352 15.52 20.85 -26.85
N HIS A 353 15.22 20.00 -27.83
CA HIS A 353 16.15 19.40 -28.79
C HIS A 353 15.83 19.86 -30.21
#